data_AF-A0A7S0TKS5-F1
#
_entry.id   AF-A0A7S0TKS5-F1
#
_cell.length_a   1.000
_cell.length_b   1.000
_cell.length_c   1.000
_cell.angle_alpha   90.00
_cell.angle_beta   90.00
_cell.angle_gamma   90.00
#
_symmetry.space_group_name_H-M   'P 1'
#
loop_
_entity.id
_entity.type
_entity.pdbx_description
1 polymer ?
#
loop_
_entity_poly.entity_id
_entity_poly.type
_entity_poly.pdbx_seq_one_letter_code
_entity_poly.pdbx_strand_id
1 'polypeptide(L)'
;DGQLVEALTKLLPEGEYAVRAKESRIALEELVGGGKSVSLPVYHMGRTALQPGDVTHLHLFENRYKALIKRVIDTTRIFLFSAGPPRTGDSATIVLVQRCSVLQGGKADVICRGVERVSISEVWADDEILGLMC
;
A
#
# COMPACT_ATOMS: atom_id res chain seq x y z
N ASP A 1 -16.12 15.40 25.23
CA ASP A 1 -15.18 15.31 24.09
C ASP A 1 -13.73 14.91 24.39
N GLY A 2 -13.28 14.78 25.64
CA GLY A 2 -11.89 14.34 25.94
C GLY A 2 -11.66 12.82 26.03
N GLN A 3 -12.69 12.04 26.37
CA GLN A 3 -12.52 10.60 26.70
C GLN A 3 -12.42 9.67 25.48
N LEU A 4 -12.96 10.07 24.32
CA LEU A 4 -12.92 9.28 23.08
C LEU A 4 -11.55 9.34 22.39
N VAL A 5 -10.88 10.49 22.46
CA VAL A 5 -9.51 10.66 21.93
C VAL A 5 -8.53 9.82 22.76
N GLU A 6 -8.65 9.86 24.09
CA GLU A 6 -7.79 9.10 24.99
C GLU A 6 -7.98 7.57 24.87
N ALA A 7 -9.20 7.11 24.55
CA ALA A 7 -9.48 5.70 24.29
C ALA A 7 -8.92 5.22 22.94
N LEU A 8 -8.89 6.09 21.92
CA LEU A 8 -8.31 5.78 20.60
C LEU A 8 -6.78 5.72 20.64
N THR A 9 -6.13 6.55 21.46
CA THR A 9 -4.67 6.53 21.65
C THR A 9 -4.20 5.27 22.40
N LYS A 10 -5.02 4.72 23.31
CA LYS A 10 -4.70 3.50 24.07
C LYS A 10 -4.87 2.19 23.28
N LEU A 11 -5.51 2.23 22.11
CA LEU A 11 -5.78 1.04 21.27
C LEU A 11 -4.68 0.74 20.25
N LEU A 12 -3.65 1.58 20.15
CA LEU A 12 -2.52 1.34 19.26
C LEU A 12 -1.23 1.40 20.10
N PRO A 13 -0.43 0.32 20.15
CA PRO A 13 0.87 0.37 20.80
C PRO A 13 1.75 1.33 19.98
N GLU A 14 1.90 2.56 20.47
CA GLU A 14 2.61 3.67 19.82
C GLU A 14 4.07 3.31 19.47
N GLY A 15 4.64 2.30 20.13
CA GLY A 15 5.99 1.79 19.89
C GLY A 15 6.15 0.89 18.66
N GLU A 16 5.21 -0.05 18.40
CA GLU A 16 5.36 -0.96 17.25
C GLU A 16 5.13 -0.25 15.92
N TYR A 17 4.29 0.79 15.92
CA TYR A 17 3.98 1.54 14.71
C TYR A 17 5.19 2.33 14.19
N ALA A 18 5.91 2.99 15.09
CA ALA A 18 7.07 3.81 14.72
C ALA A 18 8.25 2.96 14.23
N VAL A 19 8.45 1.78 14.84
CA VAL A 19 9.51 0.84 14.44
C VAL A 19 9.25 0.30 13.03
N ARG A 20 8.05 -0.23 12.77
CA ARG A 20 7.69 -0.76 11.44
C ARG A 20 7.67 0.32 10.37
N ALA A 21 7.23 1.55 10.69
CA ALA A 21 7.29 2.67 9.76
C ALA A 21 8.74 3.03 9.36
N LYS A 22 9.68 2.91 10.30
CA LYS A 22 11.11 3.12 10.05
C LYS A 22 11.68 2.00 9.17
N GLU A 23 11.32 0.74 9.43
CA GLU A 23 11.73 -0.42 8.63
C GLU A 23 11.20 -0.35 7.19
N SER A 24 9.92 -0.01 7.01
CA SER A 24 9.33 0.21 5.68
C SER A 24 10.03 1.32 4.92
N ARG A 25 10.48 2.38 5.61
CA ARG A 25 11.23 3.47 4.97
C ARG A 25 12.63 3.02 4.54
N ILE A 26 13.31 2.24 5.38
CA ILE A 26 14.63 1.66 5.04
C ILE A 26 14.49 0.71 3.84
N ALA A 27 13.50 -0.19 3.86
CA ALA A 27 13.23 -1.08 2.74
C ALA A 27 12.95 -0.29 1.46
N LEU A 28 12.20 0.81 1.55
CA LEU A 28 11.96 1.69 0.41
C LEU A 28 13.25 2.37 -0.09
N GLU A 29 14.10 2.86 0.80
CA GLU A 29 15.39 3.44 0.43
C GLU A 29 16.31 2.42 -0.26
N GLU A 30 16.31 1.16 0.20
CA GLU A 30 17.05 0.07 -0.45
C GLU A 30 16.49 -0.30 -1.83
N LEU A 31 15.16 -0.28 -1.97
CA LEU A 31 14.47 -0.53 -3.24
C LEU A 31 14.83 0.54 -4.28
N VAL A 32 14.76 1.79 -3.87
CA VAL A 32 14.96 2.95 -4.74
C VAL A 32 16.43 3.14 -5.09
N GLY A 33 17.35 2.89 -4.14
CA GLY A 33 18.78 3.11 -4.34
C GLY A 33 19.55 1.94 -4.97
N GLY A 34 19.01 0.72 -4.93
CA GLY A 34 19.78 -0.50 -5.18
C GLY A 34 19.72 -1.09 -6.59
N GLY A 35 18.87 -0.57 -7.48
CA GLY A 35 18.65 -1.15 -8.82
C GLY A 35 18.12 -2.59 -8.79
N LYS A 36 17.60 -3.04 -7.64
CA LYS A 36 17.03 -4.38 -7.47
C LYS A 36 15.58 -4.38 -7.94
N SER A 37 15.25 -5.29 -8.85
CA SER A 37 13.86 -5.60 -9.17
C SER A 37 13.18 -6.22 -7.96
N VAL A 38 12.02 -5.69 -7.58
CA VAL A 38 11.21 -6.24 -6.50
C VAL A 38 9.77 -6.35 -6.93
N SER A 39 9.18 -7.50 -6.58
CA SER A 39 7.79 -7.77 -6.82
C SER A 39 6.90 -7.09 -5.78
N LEU A 40 5.93 -6.30 -6.24
CA LEU A 40 4.97 -5.60 -5.41
C LEU A 40 3.53 -5.91 -5.85
N PRO A 41 2.59 -6.04 -4.90
CA PRO A 41 1.17 -6.09 -5.22
C PRO A 41 0.70 -4.83 -5.93
N VAL A 42 -0.26 -4.97 -6.84
CA VAL A 42 -0.78 -3.83 -7.62
C VAL A 42 -2.25 -3.57 -7.34
N TYR A 43 -2.54 -2.32 -7.00
CA TYR A 43 -3.88 -1.76 -6.95
C TYR A 43 -4.18 -1.01 -8.24
N HIS A 44 -5.28 -1.35 -8.92
CA HIS A 44 -5.71 -0.66 -10.13
C HIS A 44 -7.23 -0.45 -10.16
N MET A 45 -7.68 0.79 -9.93
CA MET A 45 -9.12 1.11 -9.88
C MET A 45 -9.45 2.57 -10.20
N GLY A 46 -8.48 3.49 -10.12
CA GLY A 46 -8.71 4.90 -10.40
C GLY A 46 -8.39 5.23 -11.84
N ARG A 47 -9.17 6.11 -12.50
CA ARG A 47 -8.82 6.64 -13.84
C ARG A 47 -7.65 7.63 -13.81
N THR A 48 -7.23 8.05 -12.62
CA THR A 48 -6.22 9.08 -12.42
C THR A 48 -4.98 8.46 -11.80
N ALA A 49 -3.82 8.72 -12.40
CA ALA A 49 -2.54 8.34 -11.83
C ALA A 49 -2.26 9.15 -10.56
N LEU A 50 -1.84 8.47 -9.49
CA LEU A 50 -1.35 9.10 -8.28
C LEU A 50 0.07 9.64 -8.53
N GLN A 51 0.38 10.87 -8.11
CA GLN A 51 1.73 11.43 -8.23
C GLN A 51 2.55 11.19 -6.95
N PRO A 52 3.89 11.13 -7.05
CA PRO A 52 4.75 11.27 -5.88
C PRO A 52 4.39 12.51 -5.04
N GLY A 53 4.26 12.32 -3.73
CA GLY A 53 3.86 13.34 -2.78
C GLY A 53 2.36 13.35 -2.45
N ASP A 54 1.50 12.92 -3.37
CA ASP A 54 0.05 12.92 -3.18
C ASP A 54 -0.37 12.01 -2.04
N VAL A 55 -1.37 12.44 -1.27
CA VAL A 55 -2.05 11.60 -0.28
C VAL A 55 -3.40 11.20 -0.83
N THR A 56 -3.72 9.90 -0.77
CA THR A 56 -5.01 9.36 -1.21
C THR A 56 -5.63 8.47 -0.15
N HIS A 57 -6.96 8.41 -0.18
CA HIS A 57 -7.76 7.61 0.72
C HIS A 57 -8.52 6.55 -0.09
N LEU A 58 -8.25 5.28 0.19
CA LEU A 58 -8.82 4.14 -0.51
C LEU A 58 -9.80 3.39 0.39
N HIS A 59 -11.02 3.18 -0.10
CA HIS A 59 -11.99 2.29 0.52
C HIS A 59 -11.98 0.94 -0.20
N LEU A 60 -11.37 -0.07 0.41
CA LEU A 60 -11.16 -1.38 -0.19
C LEU A 60 -12.27 -2.35 0.25
N PHE A 61 -13.12 -2.74 -0.71
CA PHE A 61 -14.23 -3.66 -0.47
C PHE A 61 -14.22 -4.90 -1.37
N GLU A 62 -13.47 -4.91 -2.48
CA GLU A 62 -13.29 -6.10 -3.31
C GLU A 62 -12.32 -7.09 -2.66
N ASN A 63 -12.63 -8.39 -2.75
CA ASN A 63 -11.89 -9.44 -2.06
C ASN A 63 -10.38 -9.44 -2.39
N ARG A 64 -10.02 -9.22 -3.66
CA ARG A 64 -8.62 -9.10 -4.09
C ARG A 64 -7.85 -7.98 -3.39
N TYR A 65 -8.50 -6.84 -3.16
CA TYR A 65 -7.85 -5.70 -2.50
C TYR A 65 -7.83 -5.83 -0.99
N LYS A 66 -8.77 -6.58 -0.41
CA LYS A 66 -8.70 -6.99 1.00
C LYS A 66 -7.49 -7.91 1.25
N ALA A 67 -7.26 -8.87 0.37
CA ALA A 67 -6.11 -9.77 0.45
C ALA A 67 -4.80 -9.01 0.24
N LEU A 68 -4.75 -8.13 -0.77
CA LEU A 68 -3.61 -7.23 -1.03
C LEU A 68 -3.26 -6.41 0.21
N ILE A 69 -4.20 -5.67 0.79
CA ILE A 69 -3.88 -4.77 1.92
C ILE A 69 -3.47 -5.56 3.16
N LYS A 70 -4.06 -6.73 3.40
CA LYS A 70 -3.66 -7.61 4.49
C LYS A 70 -2.18 -7.99 4.35
N ARG A 71 -1.78 -8.49 3.17
CA ARG A 71 -0.37 -8.82 2.87
C ARG A 71 0.55 -7.61 3.02
N VAL A 72 0.15 -6.46 2.48
CA VAL A 72 0.94 -5.22 2.52
C VAL A 72 1.15 -4.73 3.95
N ILE A 73 0.13 -4.78 4.80
CA ILE A 73 0.23 -4.37 6.21
C ILE A 73 1.13 -5.28 7.03
N ASP A 74 1.10 -6.58 6.74
CA ASP A 74 1.89 -7.60 7.44
C ASP A 74 3.36 -7.63 6.98
N THR A 75 3.69 -6.98 5.86
CA THR A 75 5.03 -7.02 5.25
C THR A 75 5.64 -5.62 5.11
N THR A 76 5.63 -5.06 3.91
CA THR A 76 6.45 -3.90 3.52
C THR A 76 5.73 -2.57 3.68
N ARG A 77 4.40 -2.58 3.80
CA ARG A 77 3.51 -1.41 3.77
C ARG A 77 3.59 -0.59 2.49
N ILE A 78 4.14 -1.16 1.43
CA ILE A 78 4.19 -0.54 0.11
C ILE A 78 3.50 -1.44 -0.92
N PHE A 79 2.92 -0.81 -1.92
CA PHE A 79 2.33 -1.46 -3.09
C PHE A 79 2.43 -0.54 -4.30
N LEU A 80 2.05 -1.02 -5.48
CA LEU A 80 1.98 -0.21 -6.68
C LEU A 80 0.56 0.28 -6.93
N PHE A 81 0.44 1.56 -7.24
CA PHE A 81 -0.80 2.18 -7.70
C PHE A 81 -0.71 2.40 -9.21
N SER A 82 -1.64 1.81 -9.95
CA SER A 82 -1.79 2.02 -11.40
C SER A 82 -3.15 2.65 -11.73
N ALA A 83 -3.16 3.55 -12.71
CA ALA A 83 -4.37 4.21 -13.22
C ALA A 83 -5.26 3.28 -14.08
N GLY A 84 -4.78 2.07 -14.36
CA GLY A 84 -5.50 1.09 -15.16
C GLY A 84 -4.94 -0.31 -14.92
N PRO A 85 -5.54 -1.34 -15.53
CA PRO A 85 -4.97 -2.69 -15.49
C PRO A 85 -3.49 -2.63 -15.92
N PRO A 86 -2.55 -3.03 -15.04
CA PRO A 86 -1.13 -2.87 -15.29
C PRO A 86 -0.69 -3.74 -16.47
N ARG A 87 0.24 -3.22 -17.27
CA ARG A 87 0.93 -3.93 -18.34
C ARG A 87 2.44 -3.71 -18.23
N THR A 88 3.21 -4.64 -18.78
CA THR A 88 4.65 -4.44 -18.96
C THR A 88 4.92 -3.15 -19.74
N GLY A 89 5.84 -2.34 -19.23
CA GLY A 89 6.20 -1.03 -19.78
C GLY A 89 5.36 0.14 -19.25
N ASP A 90 4.25 -0.13 -18.57
CA ASP A 90 3.44 0.94 -17.97
C ASP A 90 4.20 1.61 -16.82
N SER A 91 3.84 2.87 -16.56
CA SER A 91 4.28 3.58 -15.37
C SER A 91 3.27 3.41 -14.23
N ALA A 92 3.77 3.11 -13.04
CA ALA A 92 3.00 3.05 -11.81
C ALA A 92 3.66 3.90 -10.71
N THR A 93 2.95 4.11 -9.62
CA THR A 93 3.46 4.86 -8.47
C THR A 93 3.59 3.92 -7.28
N ILE A 94 4.79 3.82 -6.71
CA ILE A 94 4.98 3.19 -5.40
C ILE A 94 4.24 4.03 -4.36
N VAL A 95 3.40 3.37 -3.57
CA VAL A 95 2.62 4.01 -2.52
C VAL A 95 2.95 3.41 -1.17
N LEU A 96 3.11 4.28 -0.17
CA LEU A 96 3.34 3.91 1.22
C LEU A 96 2.03 4.02 2.01
N VAL A 97 1.65 2.95 2.69
CA VAL A 97 0.49 2.95 3.60
C VAL A 97 0.83 3.71 4.87
N GLN A 98 0.14 4.83 5.08
CA GLN A 98 0.29 5.69 6.25
C GLN A 98 -0.64 5.29 7.39
N ARG A 99 -1.83 4.75 7.08
CA ARG A 99 -2.80 4.25 8.05
C ARG A 99 -3.70 3.21 7.37
N CYS A 100 -4.08 2.17 8.09
CA CYS A 100 -5.07 1.19 7.66
C CYS A 100 -6.00 0.85 8.81
N SER A 101 -7.30 0.87 8.56
CA SER A 101 -8.34 0.46 9.50
C SER A 101 -9.15 -0.67 8.86
N VAL A 102 -9.14 -1.86 9.46
CA VAL A 102 -9.99 -2.96 9.02
C VAL A 102 -11.37 -2.78 9.64
N LEU A 103 -12.39 -2.75 8.80
CA LEU A 103 -13.79 -2.57 9.17
C LEU A 103 -14.51 -3.93 9.21
N GLN A 104 -15.75 -3.91 9.70
CA GLN A 104 -16.63 -5.09 9.71
C GLN A 104 -16.83 -5.65 8.28
N GLY A 105 -16.86 -6.98 8.15
CA GLY A 105 -16.96 -7.65 6.85
C GLY A 105 -15.65 -7.64 6.03
N GLY A 106 -14.54 -7.34 6.68
CA GLY A 106 -13.19 -7.38 6.10
C GLY A 106 -12.91 -6.25 5.12
N LYS A 107 -13.74 -5.19 5.07
CA LYS A 107 -13.42 -3.98 4.32
C LYS A 107 -12.23 -3.26 4.96
N ALA A 108 -11.53 -2.41 4.23
CA ALA A 108 -10.43 -1.63 4.78
C ALA A 108 -10.47 -0.18 4.29
N ASP A 109 -10.25 0.75 5.22
CA ASP A 109 -9.95 2.15 4.93
C ASP A 109 -8.45 2.36 5.00
N VAL A 110 -7.85 2.84 3.90
CA VAL A 110 -6.40 2.97 3.75
C VAL A 110 -6.04 4.39 3.36
N ILE A 111 -5.24 5.06 4.20
CA ILE A 111 -4.60 6.32 3.86
C ILE A 111 -3.19 5.98 3.39
N CYS A 112 -2.84 6.42 2.18
CA CYS A 112 -1.53 6.17 1.60
C CYS A 112 -0.97 7.41 0.90
N ARG A 113 0.34 7.42 0.70
CA ARG A 113 1.06 8.51 0.04
C ARG A 113 1.86 7.98 -1.15
N GLY A 114 1.76 8.63 -2.30
CA GLY A 114 2.64 8.38 -3.43
C GLY A 114 4.08 8.73 -3.08
N VAL A 115 5.00 7.83 -3.36
CA VAL A 115 6.43 8.02 -3.04
C VAL A 115 7.23 8.25 -4.30
N GLU A 116 7.11 7.36 -5.28
CA GLU A 116 7.97 7.38 -6.46
C GLU A 116 7.27 6.78 -7.67
N ARG A 117 7.63 7.24 -8.87
CA ARG A 117 7.16 6.68 -10.12
C ARG A 117 8.16 5.65 -10.64
N VAL A 118 7.66 4.48 -11.00
CA VAL A 118 8.46 3.37 -11.51
C VAL A 118 7.87 2.82 -12.80
N SER A 119 8.70 2.13 -13.59
CA SER A 119 8.27 1.37 -14.77
C SER A 119 8.07 -0.10 -14.41
N ILE A 120 6.97 -0.68 -14.88
CA ILE A 120 6.63 -2.09 -14.67
C ILE A 120 7.43 -2.94 -15.66
N SER A 121 8.25 -3.86 -15.15
CA SER A 121 9.01 -4.79 -16.00
C SER A 121 8.22 -6.05 -16.35
N GLU A 122 7.37 -6.54 -15.44
CA GLU A 122 6.61 -7.77 -15.61
C GLU A 122 5.27 -7.66 -14.90
N VAL A 123 4.26 -8.42 -15.34
CA VAL A 123 2.94 -8.49 -14.70
C VAL A 123 2.49 -9.94 -14.67
N TRP A 124 2.08 -10.43 -13.51
CA TRP A 124 1.49 -11.76 -13.37
C TRP A 124 0.36 -11.78 -12.36
N ALA A 125 -0.49 -12.80 -12.46
CA ALA A 125 -1.53 -13.05 -11.47
C ALA A 125 -0.94 -13.84 -10.30
N ASP A 126 -1.32 -13.45 -9.08
CA ASP A 126 -0.98 -14.13 -7.85
C ASP A 126 -2.27 -14.64 -7.19
N ASP A 127 -2.38 -15.96 -7.11
CA ASP A 127 -3.55 -16.65 -6.58
C ASP A 127 -3.71 -16.47 -5.06
N GLU A 128 -2.64 -16.16 -4.32
CA GLU A 128 -2.69 -15.95 -2.87
C GLU A 128 -3.38 -14.63 -2.53
N ILE A 129 -3.13 -13.58 -3.32
CA ILE A 129 -3.78 -12.28 -3.15
C ILE A 129 -4.99 -12.10 -4.09
N LEU A 130 -5.29 -13.10 -4.91
CA LEU A 130 -6.33 -13.05 -5.94
C LEU A 130 -6.20 -11.80 -6.84
N GLY A 131 -4.96 -11.40 -7.11
CA GLY A 131 -4.62 -10.06 -7.58
C GLY A 131 -3.46 -10.07 -8.58
N LEU A 132 -2.97 -8.87 -8.91
CA LEU A 132 -1.85 -8.68 -9.81
C LEU A 132 -0.60 -8.30 -9.03
N MET A 133 0.52 -8.85 -9.46
CA MET A 133 1.86 -8.53 -9.00
C MET A 133 2.67 -7.97 -10.17
N CYS A 134 3.58 -7.06 -9.87
CA CYS A 134 4.49 -6.45 -10.83
C CYS A 134 5.90 -6.37 -10.26
#